data_AF-A0A2V9FLK3-F1
#
_entry.id   AF-A0A2V9FLK3-F1
#
_cell.length_a   1.000
_cell.length_b   1.000
_cell.length_c   1.000
_cell.angle_alpha   90.00
_cell.angle_beta   90.00
_cell.angle_gamma   90.00
#
_symmetry.space_group_name_H-M   'P 1'
#
loop_
_entity.id
_entity.type
_entity.pdbx_description
1 polymer ?
#
loop_
_entity_poly.entity_id
_entity_poly.type
_entity_poly.pdbx_seq_one_letter_code
_entity_poly.pdbx_strand_id
1 'polypeptide(L)' 'VGNYAIQISFTDGHSTGIYSYDHLRNICPCAECAKTFRASVG' A
#
# COMPACT_ATOMS: atom_id res chain seq x y z
N VAL A 1 11.16 -15.90 8.92
CA VAL A 1 10.13 -14.89 9.31
C VAL A 1 10.37 -13.63 8.47
N GLY A 2 9.34 -12.99 7.89
CA GLY A 2 9.44 -11.55 7.54
C GLY A 2 9.25 -11.08 6.09
N ASN A 3 8.29 -11.60 5.32
CA ASN A 3 7.93 -11.04 3.99
C ASN A 3 6.47 -10.56 3.96
N TYR A 4 6.10 -9.58 4.79
CA TYR A 4 4.72 -9.04 4.81
C TYR A 4 4.63 -7.51 4.70
N ALA A 5 5.75 -6.80 4.82
CA ALA A 5 5.79 -5.35 4.84
C ALA A 5 7.13 -4.79 4.38
N ILE A 6 7.14 -3.50 4.04
CA ILE A 6 8.32 -2.69 3.76
C ILE A 6 8.42 -1.52 4.74
N GLN A 7 9.63 -1.12 5.09
CA GLN A 7 9.91 0.12 5.80
C GLN A 7 10.53 1.11 4.84
N ILE A 8 10.05 2.36 4.84
CA ILE A 8 10.51 3.40 3.92
C ILE A 8 11.22 4.47 4.73
N SER A 9 12.45 4.80 4.33
CA SER A 9 13.17 5.98 4.82
C SER A 9 12.94 7.13 3.86
N PHE A 10 12.26 8.17 4.33
CA PHE A 10 11.96 9.37 3.58
C PHE A 10 13.10 10.39 3.72
N THR A 11 13.30 11.22 2.70
CA THR A 11 14.38 12.22 2.65
C THR A 11 14.17 13.38 3.62
N ASP A 12 12.98 13.52 4.20
CA ASP A 12 12.64 14.49 5.24
C ASP A 12 12.94 13.98 6.66
N GLY A 13 13.50 12.77 6.77
CA GLY A 13 13.88 12.14 8.04
C GLY A 13 12.84 11.20 8.64
N HIS A 14 11.63 11.12 8.08
CA HIS A 14 10.65 10.13 8.53
C HIS A 14 11.06 8.71 8.14
N SER A 15 10.97 7.77 9.09
CA SER A 15 11.32 6.36 8.84
C SER A 15 10.59 5.37 9.77
N THR A 16 9.57 5.85 10.50
CA THR A 16 8.86 5.06 11.51
C THR A 16 7.74 4.18 10.92
N GLY A 17 7.40 4.36 9.64
CA GLY A 17 6.33 3.63 8.98
C GLY A 17 6.73 2.24 8.51
N ILE A 18 6.01 1.21 8.98
CA ILE A 18 6.02 -0.14 8.40
C ILE A 18 4.72 -0.30 7.59
N TYR A 19 4.85 -0.51 6.29
CA TYR A 19 3.75 -0.59 5.34
C TYR A 19 3.54 -2.03 4.91
N SER A 20 2.42 -2.64 5.32
CA SER A 20 2.09 -4.00 4.89
C SER A 20 1.80 -4.07 3.39
N TYR A 21 2.10 -5.19 2.75
CA TYR A 21 1.79 -5.39 1.33
C TYR A 21 0.29 -5.26 1.05
N ASP A 22 -0.55 -5.72 1.98
CA ASP A 22 -2.00 -5.58 1.92
C ASP A 22 -2.44 -4.12 1.90
N HIS A 23 -1.90 -3.30 2.81
CA HIS A 23 -2.20 -1.88 2.87
C HIS A 23 -1.80 -1.16 1.58
N LEU A 24 -0.59 -1.42 1.08
CA LEU A 24 -0.10 -0.84 -0.18
C LEU A 24 -0.97 -1.24 -1.38
N ARG A 25 -1.49 -2.48 -1.40
CA ARG A 25 -2.41 -2.97 -2.44
C ARG A 25 -3.75 -2.24 -2.37
N ASN A 26 -4.26 -2.00 -1.17
CA ASN A 26 -5.54 -1.31 -0.94
C ASN A 26 -5.53 0.13 -1.47
N ILE A 27 -4.42 0.85 -1.27
CA ILE A 27 -4.26 2.24 -1.73
C ILE A 27 -3.67 2.37 -3.14
N CYS A 28 -3.53 1.28 -3.88
CA CYS A 28 -2.86 1.29 -5.18
C CYS A 28 -3.66 2.12 -6.21
N PRO A 29 -3.09 3.19 -6.80
CA PRO A 29 -3.82 4.08 -7.70
C PRO A 29 -3.92 3.55 -9.14
N CYS A 30 -3.40 2.35 -9.45
CA CYS A 30 -3.39 1.85 -10.82
C CYS A 30 -4.82 1.53 -11.30
N ALA A 31 -5.04 1.65 -12.61
CA ALA A 31 -6.37 1.45 -13.21
C ALA A 31 -6.97 0.08 -12.86
N GLU A 32 -6.14 -0.96 -12.77
CA GLU A 32 -6.57 -2.32 -12.42
C GLU A 32 -7.10 -2.40 -10.98
N CYS A 33 -6.42 -1.79 -10.01
CA CYS A 33 -6.87 -1.81 -8.61
C CYS A 33 -8.06 -0.88 -8.37
N ALA A 34 -8.08 0.27 -9.06
CA ALA A 34 -9.18 1.22 -8.98
C ALA A 34 -10.49 0.68 -9.56
N LYS A 35 -10.43 -0.20 -10.58
CA LYS A 35 -11.61 -0.92 -11.10
C LYS A 35 -12.17 -1.89 -10.08
N THR A 36 -11.31 -2.66 -9.41
CA THR A 36 -11.71 -3.64 -8.40
C THR A 36 -12.45 -2.98 -7.23
N PHE A 37 -11.98 -1.82 -6.74
CA PHE A 37 -12.65 -1.09 -5.67
C PHE A 37 -14.01 -0.49 -6.11
N ARG A 38 -14.12 -0.03 -7.35
CA ARG A 38 -15.36 0.56 -7.89
C ARG A 38 -16.42 -0.48 -8.25
N ALA A 39 -16.00 -1.70 -8.59
CA ALA A 39 -16.90 -2.81 -8.91
C ALA A 39 -17.61 -3.38 -7.66
N SER A 40 -17.04 -3.20 -6.47
CA SER A 40 -17.63 -3.67 -5.19
C SER A 40 -18.56 -2.66 -4.50
N VAL A 41 -18.74 -1.47 -5.08
CA VAL A 41 -19.68 -0.43 -4.60
C VAL A 41 -20.92 -0.35 -5.52
N GLY A 42 -21.22 -1.46 -6.20
CA GLY A 42 -22.46 -1.66 -6.96
C GLY A 42 -23.53 -2.31 -6.11
#